data_AF-A0AAD5BFV1-F1
#
_entry.id   AF-A0AAD5BFV1-F1
#
_cell.length_a   1.000
_cell.length_b   1.000
_cell.length_c   1.000
_cell.angle_alpha   90.00
_cell.angle_beta   90.00
_cell.angle_gamma   90.00
#
_symmetry.space_group_name_H-M   'P 1'
#
loop_
_entity.id
_entity.type
_entity.pdbx_description
1 polymer ?
#
loop_
_entity_poly.entity_id
_entity_poly.type
_entity_poly.pdbx_seq_one_letter_code
_entity_poly.pdbx_strand_id
1 'polypeptide(L)'
;MTQPSSKKVAPAPFAAKSSKSTTVKNPLLESTPKNFGIGQSIQPKRNLSRFVKWPEYVRLQRQKKILSLRLKVPPSIAQFNYTLDKNTAAQAFKLFNKYRPETPAEKKERLTKEAAAVAEGKSAKDASPKPVVVKYGLNHVVSLIENKKAKLVLIANDVDPIELVVFLPALCKKMGIPYAIVKGKARLGTLVHKKTSSVAALTEVNSADEGELSKLVSTINANYLEKYDENKKHWGGGVMGSKANDKLAKRAKAMAKSKNHTNHNQNKKAHKNGIKKPKTYKYPSLKGVDAKFRRNHRYALHGTAKALAKARAAN
;
A
#
# COMPACT_ATOMS: atom_id res chain seq x y z
N MET A 1 21.42 5.56 10.75
CA MET A 1 22.56 4.61 10.78
C MET A 1 23.38 4.84 9.52
N THR A 2 24.43 5.65 9.65
CA THR A 2 25.44 5.90 8.63
C THR A 2 26.33 4.67 8.52
N GLN A 3 26.48 4.10 7.33
CA GLN A 3 27.40 2.97 7.13
C GLN A 3 28.85 3.41 7.39
N PRO A 4 29.69 2.54 7.98
CA PRO A 4 31.08 2.88 8.25
C PRO A 4 31.88 2.93 6.94
N SER A 5 32.78 3.90 6.84
CA SER A 5 33.68 4.08 5.69
C SER A 5 34.60 2.86 5.55
N SER A 6 34.58 2.21 4.40
CA SER A 6 35.49 1.11 4.08
C SER A 6 36.94 1.60 4.07
N LYS A 7 37.79 0.99 4.92
CA LYS A 7 39.25 1.17 4.87
C LYS A 7 39.76 0.69 3.51
N LYS A 8 40.43 1.58 2.76
CA LYS A 8 41.16 1.21 1.54
C LYS A 8 42.31 0.28 1.92
N VAL A 9 42.31 -0.93 1.36
CA VAL A 9 43.43 -1.88 1.45
C VAL A 9 44.57 -1.38 0.56
N ALA A 10 45.80 -1.49 1.05
CA ALA A 10 47.00 -1.06 0.32
C ALA A 10 47.23 -1.90 -0.94
N PRO A 11 47.69 -1.30 -2.06
CA PRO A 11 47.92 -2.01 -3.31
C PRO A 11 49.11 -2.98 -3.21
N ALA A 12 49.02 -4.13 -3.87
CA ALA A 12 50.05 -5.16 -3.87
C ALA A 12 51.33 -4.70 -4.61
N PRO A 13 52.54 -5.05 -4.12
CA PRO A 13 53.81 -4.49 -4.58
C PRO A 13 54.25 -4.92 -6.00
N PHE A 14 53.52 -5.81 -6.67
CA PHE A 14 53.82 -6.28 -8.03
C PHE A 14 52.63 -6.18 -9.00
N ALA A 15 51.75 -5.18 -8.82
CA ALA A 15 50.80 -4.86 -9.88
C ALA A 15 51.56 -4.22 -11.06
N ALA A 16 52.02 -5.05 -12.00
CA ALA A 16 52.54 -4.59 -13.27
C ALA A 16 51.55 -3.59 -13.87
N LYS A 17 51.99 -2.36 -14.14
CA LYS A 17 51.21 -1.39 -14.91
C LYS A 17 50.90 -2.06 -16.23
N SER A 18 49.65 -2.45 -16.46
CA SER A 18 49.21 -2.82 -17.79
C SER A 18 49.45 -1.60 -18.67
N SER A 19 50.43 -1.71 -19.56
CA SER A 19 50.66 -0.75 -20.62
C SER A 19 49.31 -0.58 -21.34
N LYS A 20 48.79 0.64 -21.39
CA LYS A 20 47.63 0.96 -22.23
C LYS A 20 47.98 0.50 -23.64
N SER A 21 47.40 -0.62 -24.07
CA SER A 21 47.48 -1.02 -25.47
C SER A 21 46.76 0.07 -26.25
N THR A 22 47.51 0.82 -27.04
CA THR A 22 46.97 1.74 -28.03
C THR A 22 46.24 0.87 -29.05
N THR A 23 44.95 0.66 -28.83
CA THR A 23 44.11 -0.13 -29.72
C THR A 23 44.10 0.60 -31.07
N VAL A 24 44.70 0.01 -32.09
CA VAL A 24 44.72 0.55 -33.46
C VAL A 24 43.28 0.77 -33.88
N LYS A 25 42.87 2.04 -34.04
CA LYS A 25 41.51 2.37 -34.49
C LYS A 25 41.42 1.99 -35.96
N ASN A 26 40.58 1.00 -36.26
CA ASN A 26 40.31 0.60 -37.64
C ASN A 26 39.66 1.81 -38.36
N PRO A 27 40.28 2.37 -39.41
CA PRO A 27 39.76 3.54 -40.13
C PRO A 27 38.43 3.27 -40.85
N LEU A 28 38.04 2.00 -41.00
CA LEU A 28 36.75 1.58 -41.56
C LEU A 28 35.60 1.61 -40.53
N LEU A 29 35.89 1.83 -39.24
CA LEU A 29 34.89 1.86 -38.18
C LEU A 29 34.71 3.29 -37.65
N GLU A 30 33.63 3.95 -38.08
CA GLU A 30 33.23 5.27 -37.59
C GLU A 30 32.07 5.20 -36.58
N SER A 31 32.09 6.11 -35.59
CA SER A 31 30.97 6.27 -34.66
C SER A 31 29.91 7.18 -35.26
N THR A 32 28.73 6.62 -35.53
CA THR A 32 27.58 7.36 -36.06
C THR A 32 26.44 7.42 -35.02
N PRO A 33 26.58 8.23 -33.94
CA PRO A 33 25.57 8.30 -32.90
C PRO A 33 24.27 8.89 -33.43
N LYS A 34 23.15 8.21 -33.15
CA LYS A 34 21.82 8.68 -33.51
C LYS A 34 21.28 9.65 -32.45
N ASN A 35 20.74 10.78 -32.90
CA ASN A 35 20.02 11.70 -32.02
C ASN A 35 18.55 11.28 -31.92
N PHE A 36 18.10 10.91 -30.73
CA PHE A 36 16.71 10.50 -30.46
C PHE A 36 15.86 11.64 -29.88
N GLY A 37 16.21 12.89 -30.16
CA GLY A 37 15.36 14.05 -29.90
C GLY A 37 14.05 14.00 -30.68
N ILE A 38 13.12 14.91 -30.35
CA ILE A 38 11.85 15.03 -31.07
C ILE A 38 12.14 15.49 -32.51
N GLY A 39 11.59 14.77 -33.50
CA GLY A 39 11.77 15.09 -34.93
C GLY A 39 13.12 14.69 -35.54
N GLN A 40 13.94 13.92 -34.82
CA GLN A 40 15.26 13.46 -35.29
C GLN A 40 15.18 11.99 -35.72
N SER A 41 16.07 11.12 -35.24
CA SER A 41 16.04 9.68 -35.55
C SER A 41 14.82 8.97 -34.94
N ILE A 42 14.43 7.84 -35.53
CA ILE A 42 13.38 6.95 -34.99
C ILE A 42 13.72 6.56 -33.55
N GLN A 43 12.72 6.67 -32.68
CA GLN A 43 12.87 6.37 -31.26
C GLN A 43 13.26 4.90 -31.04
N PRO A 44 14.20 4.62 -30.13
CA PRO A 44 14.57 3.24 -29.82
C PRO A 44 13.41 2.52 -29.14
N LYS A 45 13.41 1.19 -29.19
CA LYS A 45 12.48 0.37 -28.42
C LYS A 45 12.67 0.68 -26.92
N ARG A 46 11.58 1.01 -26.23
CA ARG A 46 11.57 1.30 -24.79
C ARG A 46 10.60 0.37 -24.06
N ASN A 47 10.73 0.27 -22.74
CA ASN A 47 9.75 -0.44 -21.93
C ASN A 47 8.41 0.32 -21.93
N LEU A 48 7.44 -0.19 -22.69
CA LEU A 48 6.11 0.40 -22.82
C LEU A 48 5.07 -0.19 -21.85
N SER A 49 5.46 -1.06 -20.90
CA SER A 49 4.54 -1.79 -20.00
C SER A 49 3.51 -0.91 -19.27
N ARG A 50 3.86 0.34 -18.96
CA ARG A 50 2.97 1.33 -18.34
C ARG A 50 1.89 1.88 -19.28
N PHE A 51 2.15 1.88 -20.58
CA PHE A 51 1.31 2.45 -21.63
C PHE A 51 0.57 1.38 -22.47
N VAL A 52 0.84 0.10 -22.21
CA VAL A 52 0.13 -1.02 -22.84
C VAL A 52 -1.37 -0.93 -22.56
N LYS A 53 -2.19 -1.16 -23.59
CA LYS A 53 -3.62 -1.43 -23.44
C LYS A 53 -3.79 -2.83 -22.84
N TRP A 54 -3.92 -2.90 -21.51
CA TRP A 54 -4.04 -4.16 -20.80
C TRP A 54 -5.38 -4.86 -21.09
N PRO A 55 -5.40 -6.22 -21.15
CA PRO A 55 -6.63 -7.00 -21.21
C PRO A 55 -7.61 -6.61 -20.11
N GLU A 56 -8.90 -6.80 -20.36
CA GLU A 56 -9.97 -6.33 -19.48
C GLU A 56 -9.87 -6.85 -18.05
N TYR A 57 -9.64 -8.16 -17.87
CA TYR A 57 -9.52 -8.76 -16.54
C TYR A 57 -8.39 -8.12 -15.70
N VAL A 58 -7.26 -7.75 -16.33
CA VAL A 58 -6.15 -7.07 -15.67
C VAL A 58 -6.55 -5.66 -15.25
N ARG A 59 -7.28 -4.94 -16.13
CA ARG A 59 -7.79 -3.60 -15.82
C ARG A 59 -8.77 -3.64 -14.65
N LEU A 60 -9.74 -4.56 -14.68
CA LEU A 60 -10.74 -4.72 -13.62
C LEU A 60 -10.12 -5.06 -12.27
N GLN A 61 -9.18 -6.01 -12.21
CA GLN A 61 -8.47 -6.36 -10.97
C GLN A 61 -7.69 -5.18 -10.39
N ARG A 62 -6.97 -4.42 -11.24
CA ARG A 62 -6.24 -3.21 -10.82
C ARG A 62 -7.19 -2.11 -10.35
N GLN A 63 -8.29 -1.89 -11.05
CA GLN A 63 -9.32 -0.92 -10.68
C GLN A 63 -9.98 -1.28 -9.35
N LYS A 64 -10.35 -2.56 -9.13
CA LYS A 64 -10.88 -3.06 -7.86
C LYS A 64 -9.95 -2.74 -6.68
N LYS A 65 -8.64 -3.00 -6.84
CA LYS A 65 -7.63 -2.67 -5.83
C LYS A 65 -7.50 -1.17 -5.59
N ILE A 66 -7.49 -0.36 -6.65
CA ILE A 66 -7.43 1.10 -6.54
C ILE A 66 -8.66 1.63 -5.81
N LEU A 67 -9.85 1.15 -6.17
CA LEU A 67 -11.11 1.57 -5.58
C LEU A 67 -11.15 1.27 -4.08
N SER A 68 -10.71 0.08 -3.65
CA SER A 68 -10.58 -0.27 -2.22
C SER A 68 -9.62 0.65 -1.45
N LEU A 69 -8.54 1.14 -2.08
CA LEU A 69 -7.62 2.09 -1.45
C LEU A 69 -8.19 3.51 -1.36
N ARG A 70 -9.08 3.90 -2.30
CA ARG A 70 -9.60 5.26 -2.44
C ARG A 70 -10.85 5.50 -1.60
N LEU A 71 -11.74 4.52 -1.55
CA LEU A 71 -12.94 4.60 -0.73
C LEU A 71 -12.60 4.52 0.76
N LYS A 72 -13.47 5.08 1.61
CA LYS A 72 -13.41 4.84 3.05
C LYS A 72 -13.92 3.42 3.31
N VAL A 73 -13.07 2.59 3.89
CA VAL A 73 -13.37 1.18 4.16
C VAL A 73 -13.83 1.04 5.62
N PRO A 74 -14.99 0.40 5.87
CA PRO A 74 -15.47 0.17 7.23
C PRO A 74 -14.45 -0.60 8.09
N PRO A 75 -14.34 -0.31 9.40
CA PRO A 75 -13.39 -0.97 10.29
C PRO A 75 -13.48 -2.50 10.30
N SER A 76 -14.68 -3.06 10.17
CA SER A 76 -14.93 -4.50 10.09
C SER A 76 -14.26 -5.19 8.91
N ILE A 77 -14.01 -4.47 7.81
CA ILE A 77 -13.27 -4.97 6.64
C ILE A 77 -11.80 -4.53 6.72
N ALA A 78 -11.56 -3.31 7.18
CA ALA A 78 -10.21 -2.76 7.28
C ALA A 78 -9.29 -3.59 8.19
N GLN A 79 -9.83 -4.23 9.23
CA GLN A 79 -9.08 -5.09 10.14
C GLN A 79 -8.28 -6.20 9.43
N PHE A 80 -8.74 -6.70 8.28
CA PHE A 80 -8.03 -7.74 7.52
C PHE A 80 -6.76 -7.23 6.82
N ASN A 81 -6.55 -5.92 6.75
CA ASN A 81 -5.27 -5.35 6.31
C ASN A 81 -4.20 -5.39 7.41
N TYR A 82 -4.59 -5.46 8.69
CA TYR A 82 -3.69 -5.54 9.83
C TYR A 82 -3.34 -7.01 10.13
N THR A 83 -2.45 -7.55 9.31
CA THR A 83 -1.99 -8.94 9.41
C THR A 83 -0.77 -9.09 10.32
N LEU A 84 -0.61 -10.28 10.86
CA LEU A 84 0.51 -10.69 11.71
C LEU A 84 1.83 -10.45 10.95
N ASP A 85 2.84 -9.95 11.66
CA ASP A 85 4.14 -9.70 11.09
C ASP A 85 4.80 -11.01 10.60
N LYS A 86 5.79 -10.88 9.73
CA LYS A 86 6.40 -12.04 9.05
C LYS A 86 7.04 -13.03 10.04
N ASN A 87 7.63 -12.54 11.12
CA ASN A 87 8.40 -13.38 12.04
C ASN A 87 7.46 -14.17 12.94
N THR A 88 6.49 -13.49 13.56
CA THR A 88 5.48 -14.15 14.39
C THR A 88 4.61 -15.10 13.57
N ALA A 89 4.30 -14.73 12.31
CA ALA A 89 3.62 -15.65 11.39
C ALA A 89 4.46 -16.89 11.10
N ALA A 90 5.76 -16.77 10.87
CA ALA A 90 6.62 -17.93 10.63
C ALA A 90 6.64 -18.89 11.84
N GLN A 91 6.67 -18.36 13.07
CA GLN A 91 6.57 -19.15 14.30
C GLN A 91 5.20 -19.84 14.40
N ALA A 92 4.10 -19.13 14.16
CA ALA A 92 2.76 -19.70 14.14
C ALA A 92 2.63 -20.85 13.13
N PHE A 93 3.11 -20.65 11.90
CA PHE A 93 3.08 -21.70 10.89
C PHE A 93 4.01 -22.87 11.22
N LYS A 94 5.16 -22.64 11.87
CA LYS A 94 6.04 -23.71 12.33
C LYS A 94 5.35 -24.59 13.37
N LEU A 95 4.67 -23.99 14.35
CA LEU A 95 3.89 -24.72 15.34
C LEU A 95 2.73 -25.49 14.68
N PHE A 96 1.92 -24.83 13.86
CA PHE A 96 0.79 -25.48 13.18
C PHE A 96 1.25 -26.62 12.25
N ASN A 97 2.45 -26.52 11.65
CA ASN A 97 3.01 -27.58 10.80
C ASN A 97 3.33 -28.88 11.57
N LYS A 98 3.55 -28.81 12.89
CA LYS A 98 3.73 -30.02 13.72
C LYS A 98 2.42 -30.81 13.87
N TYR A 99 1.28 -30.14 13.77
CA TYR A 99 -0.06 -30.69 14.00
C TYR A 99 -0.87 -30.83 12.70
N ARG A 100 -0.22 -31.08 11.56
CA ARG A 100 -0.93 -31.21 10.29
C ARG A 100 -1.84 -32.43 10.29
N PRO A 101 -3.05 -32.34 9.72
CA PRO A 101 -3.90 -33.51 9.55
C PRO A 101 -3.27 -34.49 8.55
N GLU A 102 -3.53 -35.77 8.75
CA GLU A 102 -3.05 -36.85 7.87
C GLU A 102 -3.49 -36.67 6.41
N THR A 103 -2.61 -37.07 5.49
CA THR A 103 -2.97 -37.20 4.08
C THR A 103 -3.84 -38.44 3.85
N PRO A 104 -4.58 -38.53 2.72
CA PRO A 104 -5.35 -39.73 2.39
C PRO A 104 -4.50 -41.01 2.31
N ALA A 105 -3.23 -40.91 1.90
CA ALA A 105 -2.31 -42.03 1.84
C ALA A 105 -1.89 -42.50 3.25
N GLU A 106 -1.45 -41.56 4.10
CA GLU A 106 -1.12 -41.84 5.51
C GLU A 106 -2.32 -42.41 6.27
N LYS A 107 -3.53 -41.89 6.00
CA LYS A 107 -4.77 -42.41 6.57
C LYS A 107 -5.00 -43.87 6.18
N LYS A 108 -4.78 -44.23 4.91
CA LYS A 108 -4.90 -45.60 4.43
C LYS A 108 -3.92 -46.52 5.18
N GLU A 109 -2.67 -46.10 5.30
CA GLU A 109 -1.65 -46.87 6.03
C GLU A 109 -1.99 -47.03 7.51
N ARG A 110 -2.47 -45.95 8.16
CA ARG A 110 -2.91 -45.99 9.57
C ARG A 110 -4.04 -46.99 9.75
N LEU A 111 -5.06 -46.96 8.89
CA LEU A 111 -6.19 -47.89 8.96
C LEU A 111 -5.76 -49.35 8.72
N THR A 112 -4.83 -49.60 7.80
CA THR A 112 -4.31 -50.96 7.60
C THR A 112 -3.52 -51.48 8.79
N LYS A 113 -2.72 -50.63 9.44
CA LYS A 113 -1.98 -50.98 10.66
C LYS A 113 -2.91 -51.20 11.85
N GLU A 114 -3.91 -50.35 11.99
CA GLU A 114 -4.94 -50.46 13.02
C GLU A 114 -5.73 -51.76 12.85
N ALA A 115 -6.15 -52.09 11.62
CA ALA A 115 -6.85 -53.34 11.33
C ALA A 115 -6.00 -54.58 11.65
N ALA A 116 -4.70 -54.56 11.33
CA ALA A 116 -3.78 -55.65 11.66
C ALA A 116 -3.62 -55.81 13.19
N ALA A 117 -3.44 -54.70 13.92
CA ALA A 117 -3.29 -54.72 15.38
C ALA A 117 -4.56 -55.20 16.10
N VAL A 118 -5.73 -54.84 15.58
CA VAL A 118 -7.03 -55.32 16.10
C VAL A 118 -7.21 -56.81 15.81
N ALA A 119 -6.78 -57.30 14.65
CA ALA A 119 -6.78 -58.73 14.33
C ALA A 119 -5.86 -59.53 15.26
N GLU A 120 -4.76 -58.94 15.74
CA GLU A 120 -3.86 -59.50 16.76
C GLU A 120 -4.41 -59.40 18.20
N GLY A 121 -5.65 -58.94 18.38
CA GLY A 121 -6.33 -58.92 19.69
C GLY A 121 -6.12 -57.66 20.52
N LYS A 122 -5.50 -56.60 19.99
CA LYS A 122 -5.41 -55.30 20.69
C LYS A 122 -6.73 -54.54 20.57
N SER A 123 -7.09 -53.80 21.63
CA SER A 123 -8.25 -52.91 21.57
C SER A 123 -7.98 -51.74 20.61
N ALA A 124 -9.01 -51.26 19.91
CA ALA A 124 -8.87 -50.17 18.93
C ALA A 124 -8.30 -48.87 19.55
N LYS A 125 -8.56 -48.61 20.83
CA LYS A 125 -8.04 -47.42 21.54
C LYS A 125 -6.55 -47.53 21.86
N ASP A 126 -6.08 -48.73 22.16
CA ASP A 126 -4.65 -48.98 22.43
C ASP A 126 -3.85 -49.05 21.12
N ALA A 127 -4.50 -49.47 20.03
CA ALA A 127 -3.89 -49.55 18.70
C ALA A 127 -3.61 -48.17 18.08
N SER A 128 -4.46 -47.16 18.34
CA SER A 128 -4.27 -45.82 17.77
C SER A 128 -4.77 -44.72 18.74
N PRO A 129 -3.89 -44.06 19.51
CA PRO A 129 -4.29 -42.94 20.36
C PRO A 129 -4.84 -41.78 19.53
N LYS A 130 -5.75 -41.00 20.11
CA LYS A 130 -6.41 -39.88 19.44
C LYS A 130 -5.39 -38.83 18.98
N PRO A 131 -5.29 -38.54 17.67
CA PRO A 131 -4.30 -37.59 17.17
C PRO A 131 -4.70 -36.15 17.49
N VAL A 132 -3.72 -35.36 17.93
CA VAL A 132 -3.84 -33.91 18.05
C VAL A 132 -3.56 -33.29 16.69
N VAL A 133 -4.57 -32.65 16.11
CA VAL A 133 -4.48 -32.09 14.75
C VAL A 133 -5.09 -30.70 14.69
N VAL A 134 -4.58 -29.89 13.77
CA VAL A 134 -5.17 -28.61 13.40
C VAL A 134 -6.60 -28.83 12.90
N LYS A 135 -7.53 -28.09 13.49
CA LYS A 135 -8.92 -28.05 13.06
C LYS A 135 -9.07 -27.01 11.97
N TYR A 136 -9.83 -27.34 10.94
CA TYR A 136 -10.03 -26.48 9.78
C TYR A 136 -11.46 -26.58 9.27
N GLY A 137 -11.82 -25.67 8.36
CA GLY A 137 -13.16 -25.51 7.86
C GLY A 137 -13.95 -24.52 8.71
N LEU A 138 -14.63 -23.58 8.04
CA LEU A 138 -15.27 -22.45 8.69
C LEU A 138 -16.29 -22.89 9.75
N ASN A 139 -17.27 -23.71 9.37
CA ASN A 139 -18.35 -24.14 10.27
C ASN A 139 -17.83 -24.89 11.50
N HIS A 140 -16.85 -25.77 11.30
CA HIS A 140 -16.25 -26.53 12.39
C HIS A 140 -15.48 -25.61 13.35
N VAL A 141 -14.67 -24.69 12.82
CA VAL A 141 -13.91 -23.77 13.67
C VAL A 141 -14.83 -22.80 14.42
N VAL A 142 -15.94 -22.35 13.81
CA VAL A 142 -16.95 -21.53 14.50
C VAL A 142 -17.53 -22.27 15.69
N SER A 143 -17.95 -23.54 15.54
CA SER A 143 -18.45 -24.35 16.65
C SER A 143 -17.40 -24.54 17.77
N LEU A 144 -16.12 -24.70 17.41
CA LEU A 144 -15.05 -24.80 18.40
C LEU A 144 -14.81 -23.49 19.15
N ILE A 145 -15.00 -22.34 18.50
CA ILE A 145 -14.93 -21.03 19.14
C ILE A 145 -16.09 -20.84 20.10
N GLU A 146 -17.31 -21.15 19.66
CA GLU A 146 -18.52 -21.01 20.48
C GLU A 146 -18.47 -21.89 21.74
N ASN A 147 -17.96 -23.10 21.60
CA ASN A 147 -17.77 -24.04 22.71
C ASN A 147 -16.50 -23.77 23.55
N LYS A 148 -15.76 -22.68 23.27
CA LYS A 148 -14.49 -22.31 23.94
C LYS A 148 -13.43 -23.43 23.96
N LYS A 149 -13.42 -24.27 22.92
CA LYS A 149 -12.45 -25.38 22.77
C LYS A 149 -11.19 -24.97 22.01
N ALA A 150 -11.23 -23.88 21.24
CA ALA A 150 -10.07 -23.40 20.50
C ALA A 150 -9.11 -22.62 21.42
N LYS A 151 -7.82 -22.94 21.37
CA LYS A 151 -6.74 -22.21 22.07
C LYS A 151 -6.19 -21.05 21.23
N LEU A 152 -6.11 -21.22 19.90
CA LEU A 152 -5.63 -20.19 18.98
C LEU A 152 -6.26 -20.35 17.59
N VAL A 153 -6.73 -19.26 17.00
CA VAL A 153 -7.37 -19.23 15.67
C VAL A 153 -6.58 -18.35 14.69
N LEU A 154 -6.23 -18.90 13.54
CA LEU A 154 -5.63 -18.16 12.41
C LEU A 154 -6.68 -17.93 11.33
N ILE A 155 -6.85 -16.67 10.92
CA ILE A 155 -7.82 -16.24 9.91
C ILE A 155 -7.07 -15.69 8.70
N ALA A 156 -7.41 -16.13 7.49
CA ALA A 156 -6.80 -15.58 6.28
C ALA A 156 -7.32 -14.17 5.96
N ASN A 157 -6.45 -13.33 5.39
CA ASN A 157 -6.80 -11.95 5.03
C ASN A 157 -7.42 -11.76 3.63
N ASP A 158 -7.28 -12.74 2.75
CA ASP A 158 -7.62 -12.69 1.32
C ASP A 158 -8.75 -13.67 0.95
N VAL A 159 -9.67 -13.90 1.88
CA VAL A 159 -10.89 -14.67 1.65
C VAL A 159 -11.84 -13.87 0.77
N ASP A 160 -12.40 -14.55 -0.23
CA ASP A 160 -13.38 -14.01 -1.18
C ASP A 160 -14.42 -15.11 -1.35
N PRO A 161 -15.68 -14.93 -0.91
CA PRO A 161 -16.30 -13.72 -0.33
C PRO A 161 -15.85 -13.38 1.11
N ILE A 162 -15.78 -12.09 1.46
CA ILE A 162 -15.26 -11.62 2.77
C ILE A 162 -16.26 -11.83 3.92
N GLU A 163 -17.54 -11.92 3.60
CA GLU A 163 -18.66 -12.15 4.50
C GLU A 163 -18.48 -13.44 5.32
N LEU A 164 -17.77 -14.42 4.75
CA LEU A 164 -17.45 -15.69 5.40
C LEU A 164 -16.58 -15.54 6.64
N VAL A 165 -15.75 -14.51 6.72
CA VAL A 165 -14.78 -14.34 7.83
C VAL A 165 -14.94 -13.04 8.60
N VAL A 166 -15.73 -12.09 8.09
CA VAL A 166 -15.88 -10.74 8.68
C VAL A 166 -16.32 -10.76 10.15
N PHE A 167 -17.13 -11.76 10.53
CA PHE A 167 -17.66 -11.91 11.90
C PHE A 167 -16.70 -12.62 12.85
N LEU A 168 -15.70 -13.36 12.34
CA LEU A 168 -14.82 -14.20 13.17
C LEU A 168 -14.02 -13.42 14.22
N PRO A 169 -13.38 -12.27 13.91
CA PRO A 169 -12.69 -11.48 14.92
C PRO A 169 -13.59 -11.07 16.08
N ALA A 170 -14.84 -10.68 15.78
CA ALA A 170 -15.82 -10.31 16.80
C ALA A 170 -16.25 -11.52 17.65
N LEU A 171 -16.45 -12.68 17.01
CA LEU A 171 -16.79 -13.93 17.69
C LEU A 171 -15.66 -14.38 18.63
N CYS A 172 -14.41 -14.39 18.15
CA CYS A 172 -13.24 -14.71 18.96
C CYS A 172 -13.09 -13.75 20.15
N LYS A 173 -13.28 -12.44 19.94
CA LYS A 173 -13.25 -11.45 21.04
C LYS A 173 -14.33 -11.71 22.08
N LYS A 174 -15.58 -11.99 21.66
CA LYS A 174 -16.70 -12.28 22.55
C LYS A 174 -16.47 -13.55 23.37
N MET A 175 -15.91 -14.59 22.76
CA MET A 175 -15.63 -15.86 23.45
C MET A 175 -14.30 -15.85 24.24
N GLY A 176 -13.50 -14.79 24.12
CA GLY A 176 -12.20 -14.67 24.79
C GLY A 176 -11.09 -15.53 24.18
N ILE A 177 -11.20 -15.88 22.91
CA ILE A 177 -10.25 -16.76 22.22
C ILE A 177 -9.21 -15.94 21.46
N PRO A 178 -7.90 -16.20 21.66
CA PRO A 178 -6.82 -15.61 20.88
C PRO A 178 -6.99 -15.85 19.38
N TYR A 179 -6.91 -14.79 18.57
CA TYR A 179 -6.95 -14.88 17.12
C TYR A 179 -5.88 -14.02 16.46
N ALA A 180 -5.42 -14.45 15.29
CA ALA A 180 -4.53 -13.67 14.45
C ALA A 180 -4.99 -13.70 12.99
N ILE A 181 -4.79 -12.59 12.29
CA ILE A 181 -5.04 -12.49 10.86
C ILE A 181 -3.72 -12.72 10.11
N VAL A 182 -3.66 -13.72 9.24
CA VAL A 182 -2.45 -14.11 8.51
C VAL A 182 -2.58 -13.84 7.01
N LYS A 183 -1.43 -13.57 6.36
CA LYS A 183 -1.39 -13.35 4.91
C LYS A 183 -1.51 -14.65 4.14
N GLY A 184 -2.54 -14.76 3.31
CA GLY A 184 -2.70 -15.79 2.28
C GLY A 184 -3.44 -17.05 2.74
N LYS A 185 -4.67 -17.24 2.27
CA LYS A 185 -5.49 -18.44 2.42
C LYS A 185 -4.88 -19.68 1.79
N ALA A 186 -4.04 -19.49 0.75
CA ALA A 186 -3.28 -20.56 0.16
C ALA A 186 -2.25 -21.16 1.15
N ARG A 187 -1.62 -20.32 1.99
CA ARG A 187 -0.67 -20.78 3.02
C ARG A 187 -1.36 -21.58 4.13
N LEU A 188 -2.57 -21.17 4.53
CA LEU A 188 -3.39 -21.98 5.43
C LEU A 188 -3.87 -23.26 4.72
N GLY A 189 -4.13 -23.23 3.42
CA GLY A 189 -4.47 -24.42 2.61
C GLY A 189 -3.36 -25.48 2.63
N THR A 190 -2.11 -25.07 2.41
CA THR A 190 -0.96 -26.00 2.41
C THR A 190 -0.80 -26.73 3.72
N LEU A 191 -1.14 -26.09 4.83
CA LEU A 191 -1.11 -26.68 6.17
C LEU A 191 -2.01 -27.92 6.25
N VAL A 192 -3.21 -27.85 5.67
CA VAL A 192 -4.27 -28.86 5.79
C VAL A 192 -4.44 -29.70 4.53
N HIS A 193 -3.43 -29.72 3.65
CA HIS A 193 -3.45 -30.45 2.38
C HIS A 193 -4.62 -30.06 1.46
N LYS A 194 -4.98 -28.78 1.43
CA LYS A 194 -5.98 -28.20 0.52
C LYS A 194 -5.39 -27.05 -0.30
N LYS A 195 -6.05 -26.68 -1.40
CA LYS A 195 -5.64 -25.53 -2.23
C LYS A 195 -5.71 -24.21 -1.43
N THR A 196 -6.74 -24.08 -0.59
CA THR A 196 -6.99 -22.90 0.25
C THR A 196 -7.67 -23.32 1.54
N SER A 197 -7.49 -22.52 2.59
CA SER A 197 -8.29 -22.59 3.81
C SER A 197 -8.52 -21.17 4.34
N SER A 198 -9.76 -20.85 4.73
CA SER A 198 -10.10 -19.53 5.27
C SER A 198 -9.67 -19.39 6.73
N VAL A 199 -9.71 -20.48 7.49
CA VAL A 199 -9.46 -20.50 8.94
C VAL A 199 -8.78 -21.82 9.33
N ALA A 200 -7.86 -21.74 10.28
CA ALA A 200 -7.27 -22.90 10.94
C ALA A 200 -7.20 -22.63 12.46
N ALA A 201 -7.44 -23.65 13.27
CA ALA A 201 -7.46 -23.52 14.73
C ALA A 201 -6.71 -24.67 15.42
N LEU A 202 -6.03 -24.35 16.51
CA LEU A 202 -5.53 -25.34 17.47
C LEU A 202 -6.52 -25.43 18.64
N THR A 203 -6.81 -26.66 19.05
CA THR A 203 -7.66 -26.96 20.22
C THR A 203 -6.80 -27.45 21.37
N GLU A 204 -5.90 -28.39 21.06
CA GLU A 204 -4.93 -28.94 21.99
C GLU A 204 -3.56 -28.95 21.30
N VAL A 205 -2.49 -29.02 22.09
CA VAL A 205 -1.10 -29.24 21.67
C VAL A 205 -0.48 -30.24 22.64
N ASN A 206 0.56 -30.93 22.21
CA ASN A 206 1.37 -31.78 23.06
C ASN A 206 2.04 -30.94 24.15
N SER A 207 2.30 -31.54 25.31
CA SER A 207 2.91 -30.87 26.47
C SER A 207 4.25 -30.18 26.13
N ALA A 208 5.06 -30.77 25.26
CA ALA A 208 6.34 -30.21 24.81
C ALA A 208 6.21 -28.87 24.07
N ASP A 209 5.07 -28.62 23.41
CA ASP A 209 4.84 -27.42 22.61
C ASP A 209 3.99 -26.35 23.34
N GLU A 210 3.50 -26.64 24.54
CA GLU A 210 2.60 -25.74 25.29
C GLU A 210 3.29 -24.43 25.69
N GLY A 211 4.60 -24.47 25.94
CA GLY A 211 5.42 -23.28 26.14
C GLY A 211 5.59 -22.43 24.88
N GLU A 212 5.71 -23.05 23.70
CA GLU A 212 5.78 -22.35 22.40
C GLU A 212 4.43 -21.70 22.08
N LEU A 213 3.32 -22.42 22.29
CA LEU A 213 1.97 -21.92 22.11
C LEU A 213 1.68 -20.73 23.04
N SER A 214 2.01 -20.83 24.32
CA SER A 214 1.76 -19.76 25.30
C SER A 214 2.46 -18.45 24.93
N LYS A 215 3.74 -18.52 24.51
CA LYS A 215 4.50 -17.34 24.04
C LYS A 215 3.84 -16.70 22.80
N LEU A 216 3.42 -17.54 21.85
CA LEU A 216 2.75 -17.09 20.65
C LEU A 216 1.40 -16.43 20.96
N VAL A 217 0.60 -17.05 21.82
CA VAL A 217 -0.71 -16.52 22.27
C VAL A 217 -0.54 -15.18 22.97
N SER A 218 0.43 -15.04 23.88
CA SER A 218 0.72 -13.76 24.55
C SER A 218 1.01 -12.65 23.53
N THR A 219 1.86 -12.93 22.55
CA THR A 219 2.23 -11.95 21.50
C THR A 219 1.05 -11.61 20.60
N ILE A 220 0.21 -12.59 20.27
CA ILE A 220 -0.98 -12.41 19.42
C ILE A 220 -2.06 -11.61 20.15
N ASN A 221 -2.31 -11.91 21.43
CA ASN A 221 -3.33 -11.22 22.24
C ASN A 221 -3.07 -9.72 22.33
N ALA A 222 -1.82 -9.32 22.60
CA ALA A 222 -1.41 -7.92 22.65
C ALA A 222 -1.62 -7.16 21.33
N ASN A 223 -1.61 -7.87 20.19
CA ASN A 223 -1.75 -7.27 18.87
C ASN A 223 -3.20 -7.25 18.35
N TYR A 224 -4.02 -8.21 18.77
CA TYR A 224 -5.36 -8.41 18.23
C TYR A 224 -6.45 -8.25 19.27
N LEU A 225 -6.45 -9.09 20.31
CA LEU A 225 -7.54 -9.17 21.26
C LEU A 225 -7.63 -7.91 22.13
N GLU A 226 -6.50 -7.41 22.61
CA GLU A 226 -6.41 -6.20 23.44
C GLU A 226 -6.70 -4.93 22.62
N LYS A 227 -6.18 -4.87 21.39
CA LYS A 227 -6.37 -3.75 20.46
C LYS A 227 -7.68 -3.80 19.67
N TYR A 228 -8.58 -4.73 19.98
CA TYR A 228 -9.82 -4.92 19.21
C TYR A 228 -10.68 -3.66 19.16
N ASP A 229 -10.90 -3.02 20.31
CA ASP A 229 -11.77 -1.84 20.43
C ASP A 229 -11.16 -0.59 19.78
N GLU A 230 -9.83 -0.51 19.75
CA GLU A 230 -9.12 0.51 18.99
C GLU A 230 -9.30 0.24 17.49
N ASN A 231 -8.99 -0.96 17.02
CA ASN A 231 -9.10 -1.35 15.61
C ASN A 231 -10.52 -1.16 15.05
N LYS A 232 -11.55 -1.40 15.88
CA LYS A 232 -12.97 -1.19 15.52
C LYS A 232 -13.32 0.28 15.22
N LYS A 233 -12.52 1.24 15.72
CA LYS A 233 -12.71 2.68 15.46
C LYS A 233 -11.93 3.17 14.23
N HIS A 234 -10.94 2.39 13.78
CA HIS A 234 -10.06 2.79 12.68
C HIS A 234 -10.69 2.46 11.32
N TRP A 235 -11.09 3.51 10.61
CA TRP A 235 -11.51 3.39 9.22
C TRP A 235 -10.31 3.22 8.31
N GLY A 236 -10.41 2.30 7.35
CA GLY A 236 -9.39 2.08 6.33
C GLY A 236 -9.59 2.92 5.08
N GLY A 237 -8.64 2.81 4.15
CA GLY A 237 -8.74 3.44 2.83
C GLY A 237 -8.57 4.95 2.87
N GLY A 238 -9.23 5.68 1.96
CA GLY A 238 -9.09 7.14 1.83
C GLY A 238 -7.69 7.61 1.38
N VAL A 239 -6.84 6.69 0.91
CA VAL A 239 -5.49 7.03 0.45
C VAL A 239 -5.62 7.67 -0.92
N MET A 240 -4.99 8.82 -1.17
CA MET A 240 -4.95 9.47 -2.48
C MET A 240 -3.85 8.91 -3.39
N GLY A 241 -3.93 9.19 -4.69
CA GLY A 241 -2.92 8.76 -5.66
C GLY A 241 -1.64 9.59 -5.58
N SER A 242 -0.50 9.00 -5.96
CA SER A 242 0.81 9.68 -5.94
C SER A 242 0.78 11.02 -6.67
N LYS A 243 0.23 11.07 -7.88
CA LYS A 243 0.10 12.33 -8.64
C LYS A 243 -0.69 13.41 -7.90
N ALA A 244 -1.73 13.02 -7.17
CA ALA A 244 -2.54 13.95 -6.38
C ALA A 244 -1.77 14.42 -5.14
N ASN A 245 -1.11 13.50 -4.44
CA ASN A 245 -0.23 13.82 -3.30
C ASN A 245 0.91 14.76 -3.72
N ASP A 246 1.56 14.50 -4.86
CA ASP A 246 2.62 15.34 -5.40
C ASP A 246 2.12 16.75 -5.72
N LYS A 247 0.90 16.87 -6.30
CA LYS A 247 0.27 18.17 -6.57
C LYS A 247 0.00 18.94 -5.27
N LEU A 248 -0.52 18.26 -4.25
CA LEU A 248 -0.78 18.85 -2.93
C LEU A 248 0.53 19.26 -2.24
N ALA A 249 1.55 18.41 -2.29
CA ALA A 249 2.87 18.72 -1.73
C ALA A 249 3.53 19.92 -2.42
N LYS A 250 3.44 20.01 -3.75
CA LYS A 250 3.91 21.19 -4.50
C LYS A 250 3.17 22.46 -4.08
N ARG A 251 1.84 22.39 -3.94
CA ARG A 251 1.02 23.53 -3.48
C ARG A 251 1.39 23.94 -2.04
N ALA A 252 1.55 22.98 -1.13
CA ALA A 252 1.97 23.22 0.24
C ALA A 252 3.35 23.88 0.30
N LYS A 253 4.31 23.40 -0.49
CA LYS A 253 5.65 23.99 -0.59
C LYS A 253 5.61 25.43 -1.13
N ALA A 254 4.75 25.72 -2.11
CA ALA A 254 4.58 27.07 -2.63
C ALA A 254 3.98 28.02 -1.57
N MET A 255 2.95 27.57 -0.83
CA MET A 255 2.34 28.35 0.25
C MET A 255 3.30 28.57 1.44
N ALA A 256 4.12 27.58 1.80
CA ALA A 256 5.13 27.74 2.84
C ALA A 256 6.19 28.79 2.44
N LYS A 257 6.62 28.77 1.18
CA LYS A 257 7.53 29.79 0.63
C LYS A 257 6.91 31.19 0.64
N SER A 258 5.61 31.33 0.33
CA SER A 258 4.94 32.63 0.36
C SER A 258 4.68 33.14 1.78
N LYS A 259 4.43 32.25 2.77
CA LYS A 259 4.26 32.62 4.18
C LYS A 259 5.59 33.04 4.85
N ASN A 260 6.70 32.42 4.46
CA ASN A 260 8.04 32.82 4.89
C ASN A 260 8.62 34.00 4.09
N HIS A 261 7.83 34.59 3.19
CA HIS A 261 8.18 35.86 2.58
C HIS A 261 8.00 36.96 3.62
N THR A 262 9.11 37.39 4.25
CA THR A 262 9.04 38.47 5.23
C THR A 262 8.69 39.77 4.50
N ASN A 263 7.52 40.33 4.81
CA ASN A 263 7.17 41.69 4.38
C ASN A 263 8.22 42.70 4.89
N HIS A 264 8.99 42.33 5.92
CA HIS A 264 10.07 43.11 6.49
C HIS A 264 11.25 43.34 5.52
N ASN A 265 11.67 42.31 4.76
CA ASN A 265 12.74 42.47 3.77
C ASN A 265 12.23 43.16 2.48
N GLN A 266 10.95 42.97 2.13
CA GLN A 266 10.35 43.71 1.01
C GLN A 266 10.21 45.19 1.31
N ASN A 267 9.76 45.58 2.51
CA ASN A 267 9.71 46.99 2.91
C ASN A 267 11.11 47.61 2.89
N LYS A 268 12.13 46.96 3.48
CA LYS A 268 13.51 47.49 3.46
C LYS A 268 14.05 47.66 2.03
N LYS A 269 13.79 46.70 1.14
CA LYS A 269 14.15 46.80 -0.29
C LYS A 269 13.34 47.85 -1.04
N ALA A 270 12.05 47.98 -0.77
CA ALA A 270 11.18 48.98 -1.40
C ALA A 270 11.53 50.41 -0.95
N HIS A 271 11.90 50.60 0.32
CA HIS A 271 12.46 51.86 0.82
C HIS A 271 13.84 52.16 0.20
N LYS A 272 14.75 51.17 0.12
CA LYS A 272 16.07 51.34 -0.52
C LYS A 272 15.98 51.64 -2.02
N ASN A 273 15.07 50.99 -2.74
CA ASN A 273 14.88 51.14 -4.19
C ASN A 273 13.91 52.28 -4.56
N GLY A 274 13.39 53.00 -3.56
CA GLY A 274 12.38 54.05 -3.73
C GLY A 274 10.98 53.48 -3.98
N ILE A 275 10.04 53.79 -3.08
CA ILE A 275 8.62 53.47 -3.28
C ILE A 275 8.09 54.41 -4.36
N LYS A 276 8.01 53.90 -5.60
CA LYS A 276 7.44 54.68 -6.71
C LYS A 276 5.95 54.86 -6.48
N LYS A 277 5.51 56.12 -6.40
CA LYS A 277 4.07 56.44 -6.38
C LYS A 277 3.42 55.82 -7.64
N PRO A 278 2.21 55.24 -7.53
CA PRO A 278 1.50 54.75 -8.70
C PRO A 278 1.38 55.90 -9.72
N LYS A 279 1.76 55.63 -10.97
CA LYS A 279 1.79 56.64 -12.02
C LYS A 279 0.36 57.11 -12.29
N THR A 280 0.02 58.31 -11.86
CA THR A 280 -1.25 58.95 -12.14
C THR A 280 -1.21 59.53 -13.54
N TYR A 281 -2.12 59.09 -14.40
CA TYR A 281 -2.28 59.65 -15.74
C TYR A 281 -3.40 60.68 -15.71
N LYS A 282 -3.24 61.79 -16.45
CA LYS A 282 -4.28 62.84 -16.62
C LYS A 282 -5.62 62.26 -17.08
N TYR A 283 -5.57 61.15 -17.83
CA TYR A 283 -6.72 60.39 -18.26
C TYR A 283 -6.62 58.95 -17.73
N PRO A 284 -7.56 58.51 -16.87
CA PRO A 284 -7.60 57.13 -16.40
C PRO A 284 -7.87 56.16 -17.56
N SER A 285 -7.28 54.96 -17.48
CA SER A 285 -7.58 53.88 -18.41
C SER A 285 -9.01 53.38 -18.20
N LEU A 286 -9.81 53.33 -19.27
CA LEU A 286 -11.13 52.68 -19.27
C LEU A 286 -11.07 51.17 -19.52
N LYS A 287 -9.87 50.56 -19.47
CA LYS A 287 -9.68 49.11 -19.61
C LYS A 287 -10.30 48.40 -18.40
N GLY A 288 -11.29 47.55 -18.64
CA GLY A 288 -12.05 46.85 -17.60
C GLY A 288 -13.37 47.52 -17.20
N VAL A 289 -13.69 48.70 -17.75
CA VAL A 289 -14.99 49.36 -17.55
C VAL A 289 -16.03 48.74 -18.48
N ASP A 290 -17.27 48.63 -17.99
CA ASP A 290 -18.41 48.07 -18.70
C ASP A 290 -18.59 48.66 -20.11
N ALA A 291 -18.89 47.77 -21.07
CA ALA A 291 -18.96 48.12 -22.49
C ALA A 291 -20.11 49.09 -22.82
N LYS A 292 -21.24 48.99 -22.11
CA LYS A 292 -22.39 49.89 -22.28
C LYS A 292 -22.05 51.28 -21.78
N PHE A 293 -21.42 51.39 -20.61
CA PHE A 293 -20.92 52.66 -20.09
C PHE A 293 -19.94 53.34 -21.05
N ARG A 294 -18.95 52.60 -21.56
CA ARG A 294 -17.96 53.15 -22.51
C ARG A 294 -18.58 53.70 -23.79
N ARG A 295 -19.62 53.02 -24.30
CA ARG A 295 -20.34 53.44 -25.50
C ARG A 295 -21.13 54.72 -25.24
N ASN A 296 -21.88 54.78 -24.14
CA ASN A 296 -22.64 55.97 -23.74
C ASN A 296 -21.75 57.17 -23.47
N HIS A 297 -20.62 56.96 -22.78
CA HIS A 297 -19.63 58.00 -22.51
C HIS A 297 -19.08 58.61 -23.80
N ARG A 298 -18.81 57.79 -24.82
CA ARG A 298 -18.36 58.28 -26.14
C ARG A 298 -19.43 59.14 -26.82
N TYR A 299 -20.69 58.72 -26.80
CA TYR A 299 -21.78 59.53 -27.35
C TYR A 299 -21.94 60.87 -26.63
N ALA A 300 -21.85 60.88 -25.30
CA ALA A 300 -21.91 62.10 -24.49
C ALA A 300 -20.75 63.06 -24.79
N LEU A 301 -19.53 62.53 -24.95
CA LEU A 301 -18.36 63.32 -25.36
C LEU A 301 -18.51 63.92 -26.77
N HIS A 302 -19.06 63.17 -27.72
CA HIS A 302 -19.35 63.71 -29.06
C HIS A 302 -20.42 64.80 -29.01
N GLY A 303 -21.47 64.62 -28.21
CA GLY A 303 -22.52 65.61 -28.04
C GLY A 303 -21.99 66.92 -27.44
N THR A 304 -21.19 66.81 -26.37
CA THR A 304 -20.56 67.98 -25.73
C THR A 304 -19.56 68.68 -26.64
N ALA A 305 -18.75 67.93 -27.41
CA ALA A 305 -17.84 68.51 -28.41
C ALA A 305 -18.60 69.28 -29.50
N LYS A 306 -19.72 68.73 -29.99
CA LYS A 306 -20.57 69.38 -30.99
C LYS A 306 -21.22 70.66 -30.45
N ALA A 307 -21.69 70.62 -29.20
CA ALA A 307 -22.26 71.80 -28.53
C ALA A 307 -21.22 72.91 -28.33
N LEU A 308 -20.00 72.56 -27.89
CA LEU A 308 -18.89 73.50 -27.74
C LEU A 308 -18.45 74.10 -29.08
N ALA A 309 -18.39 73.30 -30.14
CA ALA A 309 -18.07 73.79 -31.48
C ALA A 309 -19.12 74.77 -31.99
N LYS A 310 -20.41 74.48 -31.76
CA LYS A 310 -21.52 75.38 -32.12
C LYS A 310 -21.48 76.69 -31.32
N ALA A 311 -21.19 76.63 -30.01
CA ALA A 311 -21.06 77.81 -29.18
C ALA A 311 -19.86 78.69 -29.58
N ARG A 312 -18.74 78.07 -29.96
CA ARG A 312 -17.56 78.80 -30.47
C ARG A 312 -17.77 79.43 -31.84
N ALA A 313 -18.65 78.87 -32.67
CA ALA A 313 -19.00 79.44 -33.97
C ALA A 313 -20.08 80.53 -33.87
N ALA A 314 -20.70 80.70 -32.70
CA ALA A 314 -21.75 81.69 -32.43
C ALA A 314 -21.24 82.94 -31.68
N ASN A 315 -19.97 82.94 -31.26
CA ASN A 315 -19.21 84.10 -30.78
C ASN A 315 -18.22 84.54 -31.86
#